data_AF-A0A5E4NP60-F1
#
_entry.id   AF-A0A5E4NP60-F1
#
_cell.length_a   1.000
_cell.length_b   1.000
_cell.length_c   1.000
_cell.angle_alpha   90.00
_cell.angle_beta   90.00
_cell.angle_gamma   90.00
#
_symmetry.space_group_name_H-M   'P 1'
#
loop_
_entity.id
_entity.type
_entity.pdbx_description
1 polymer ?
#
loop_
_entity_poly.entity_id
_entity_poly.type
_entity_poly.pdbx_seq_one_letter_code
_entity_poly.pdbx_strand_id
1 'polypeptide(L)'
;MLDVSKAENYVLSPVLAKYTGLYHIINPDCPRLGGLNISHLMAAVSVAFTVTCLACCPIGFYHWANDTTQLVLQMTAFTNFLLGCYKTVTIVRHSDDIRTLLDVTRIDFVSTDRQSFRALRECRAVSSTFIVWFAAFNYCVLLAWTLLPMVVNDKHVWVKNRDGTFSSYQLNPFNMFFLVSSDTYNRWHIAFHVVELLLGLCFALSLILFDTFMVIMCFSVTSQLKLIADSYENLGHAEIYDHGSGKKNAKACSKDLKSIIKKHQKVMG
;
A
#
# COMPACT_ATOMS: atom_id res chain seq x y z
N MET A 1 -13.80 -19.48 2.97
CA MET A 1 -14.72 -18.60 2.22
C MET A 1 -15.16 -17.46 3.14
N LEU A 2 -14.71 -16.22 2.90
CA LEU A 2 -15.23 -15.04 3.60
C LEU A 2 -16.67 -14.85 3.15
N ASP A 3 -17.59 -15.28 4.00
CA ASP A 3 -19.02 -15.23 3.76
C ASP A 3 -19.44 -13.79 3.49
N VAL A 4 -20.06 -13.53 2.34
CA VAL A 4 -20.43 -12.18 1.90
C VAL A 4 -21.48 -11.57 2.84
N SER A 5 -22.19 -12.40 3.62
CA SER A 5 -23.06 -11.94 4.71
C SER A 5 -22.29 -11.41 5.93
N LYS A 6 -21.03 -11.82 6.14
CA LYS A 6 -20.12 -11.32 7.20
C LYS A 6 -19.26 -10.14 6.76
N ALA A 7 -19.40 -9.68 5.51
CA ALA A 7 -18.71 -8.53 4.95
C ALA A 7 -19.11 -7.19 5.58
N GLU A 8 -20.25 -7.13 6.25
CA GLU A 8 -20.72 -5.95 6.99
C GLU A 8 -19.90 -5.70 8.26
N ASN A 9 -19.18 -6.72 8.76
CA ASN A 9 -18.62 -6.71 10.09
C ASN A 9 -17.14 -6.27 10.15
N TYR A 10 -16.48 -6.07 9.01
CA TYR A 10 -15.09 -5.64 8.95
C TYR A 10 -14.99 -4.14 8.68
N VAL A 11 -14.04 -3.46 9.34
CA VAL A 11 -13.67 -2.06 9.03
C VAL A 11 -13.16 -1.98 7.59
N LEU A 12 -12.46 -3.01 7.14
CA LEU A 12 -12.06 -3.20 5.76
C LEU A 12 -13.24 -3.62 4.89
N SER A 13 -13.54 -2.84 3.86
CA SER A 13 -14.45 -3.30 2.81
C SER A 13 -13.78 -4.45 2.04
N PRO A 14 -14.33 -5.66 2.02
CA PRO A 14 -13.71 -6.79 1.31
C PRO A 14 -13.66 -6.56 -0.21
N VAL A 15 -14.51 -5.68 -0.74
CA VAL A 15 -14.45 -5.23 -2.15
C VAL A 15 -13.18 -4.42 -2.40
N LEU A 16 -12.83 -3.53 -1.47
CA LEU A 16 -11.66 -2.66 -1.57
C LEU A 16 -10.36 -3.44 -1.41
N ALA A 17 -10.34 -4.37 -0.45
CA ALA A 17 -9.20 -5.26 -0.23
C ALA A 17 -8.93 -6.14 -1.46
N LYS A 18 -9.98 -6.58 -2.17
CA LYS A 18 -9.84 -7.31 -3.43
C LYS A 18 -9.28 -6.41 -4.53
N TYR A 19 -9.79 -5.18 -4.64
CA TYR A 19 -9.36 -4.24 -5.68
C TYR A 19 -7.88 -3.85 -5.55
N THR A 20 -7.37 -3.72 -4.31
CA THR A 20 -5.96 -3.40 -4.07
C THR A 20 -5.04 -4.61 -4.01
N GLY A 21 -5.57 -5.83 -4.20
CA GLY A 21 -4.80 -7.08 -4.10
C GLY A 21 -4.45 -7.52 -2.67
N LEU A 22 -4.65 -6.64 -1.68
CA LEU A 22 -4.36 -6.89 -0.27
C LEU A 22 -5.13 -8.11 0.28
N TYR A 23 -6.38 -8.28 -0.15
CA TYR A 23 -7.20 -9.45 0.19
C TYR A 23 -6.51 -10.76 -0.20
N HIS A 24 -5.87 -10.78 -1.36
CA HIS A 24 -5.30 -12.01 -1.87
C HIS A 24 -3.98 -12.39 -1.17
N ILE A 25 -3.26 -11.39 -0.65
CA ILE A 25 -2.04 -11.62 0.13
C ILE A 25 -2.38 -12.10 1.56
N ILE A 26 -3.44 -11.57 2.15
CA ILE A 26 -3.83 -11.84 3.55
C ILE A 26 -4.67 -13.12 3.69
N ASN A 27 -5.41 -13.51 2.65
CA ASN A 27 -6.36 -14.62 2.76
C ASN A 27 -5.70 -15.99 2.52
N PRO A 28 -5.79 -16.95 3.48
CA PRO A 28 -5.24 -18.30 3.34
C PRO A 28 -5.97 -19.19 2.33
N ASP A 29 -7.21 -18.82 1.95
CA ASP A 29 -8.07 -19.55 1.00
C ASP A 29 -7.79 -19.16 -0.46
N CYS A 30 -6.76 -18.35 -0.71
CA CYS A 30 -6.36 -18.03 -2.07
C CYS A 30 -5.91 -19.28 -2.83
N PRO A 31 -6.13 -19.32 -4.16
CA PRO A 31 -5.74 -20.45 -4.98
C PRO A 31 -4.25 -20.74 -4.77
N ARG A 32 -3.96 -22.00 -4.44
CA ARG A 32 -2.61 -22.48 -4.16
C ARG A 32 -2.10 -23.22 -5.38
N LEU A 33 -0.93 -22.84 -5.87
CA LEU A 33 -0.21 -23.58 -6.90
C LEU A 33 0.90 -24.37 -6.21
N GLY A 34 0.80 -25.70 -6.19
CA GLY A 34 1.80 -26.54 -5.52
C GLY A 34 1.93 -26.31 -4.01
N GLY A 35 0.86 -25.84 -3.35
CA GLY A 35 0.86 -25.52 -1.91
C GLY A 35 1.30 -24.09 -1.56
N LEU A 36 1.82 -23.32 -2.52
CA LEU A 36 2.20 -21.92 -2.35
C LEU A 36 1.01 -20.99 -2.68
N ASN A 37 0.82 -19.94 -1.87
CA ASN A 37 -0.17 -18.90 -2.16
C ASN A 37 0.26 -18.13 -3.43
N ILE A 38 -0.57 -18.15 -4.48
CA ILE A 38 -0.28 -17.50 -5.77
C ILE A 38 0.04 -16.01 -5.59
N SER A 39 -0.60 -15.32 -4.65
CA SER A 39 -0.36 -13.89 -4.45
C SER A 39 0.99 -13.59 -3.80
N HIS A 40 1.45 -14.46 -2.90
CA HIS A 40 2.81 -14.38 -2.35
C HIS A 40 3.84 -14.69 -3.42
N LEU A 41 3.57 -15.68 -4.28
CA LEU A 41 4.42 -16.00 -5.42
C LEU A 41 4.52 -14.82 -6.39
N MET A 42 3.40 -14.20 -6.77
CA MET A 42 3.39 -13.04 -7.66
C MET A 42 4.15 -11.84 -7.06
N ALA A 43 4.00 -11.60 -5.75
CA ALA A 43 4.78 -10.57 -5.05
C ALA A 43 6.28 -10.91 -5.01
N ALA A 44 6.64 -12.17 -4.80
CA ALA A 44 8.04 -12.61 -4.83
C ALA A 44 8.65 -12.44 -6.24
N VAL A 45 7.90 -12.78 -7.29
CA VAL A 45 8.31 -12.60 -8.69
C VAL A 45 8.48 -11.11 -9.01
N SER A 46 7.55 -10.23 -8.58
CA SER A 46 7.67 -8.79 -8.85
C SER A 46 8.87 -8.17 -8.13
N VAL A 47 9.14 -8.57 -6.90
CA VAL A 47 10.32 -8.14 -6.13
C VAL A 47 11.60 -8.67 -6.78
N ALA A 48 11.66 -9.96 -7.14
CA ALA A 48 12.82 -10.54 -7.79
C ALA A 48 13.13 -9.86 -9.14
N PHE A 49 12.09 -9.61 -9.95
CA PHE A 49 12.21 -8.86 -11.19
C PHE A 49 12.77 -7.44 -10.95
N THR A 50 12.18 -6.71 -10.00
CA THR A 50 12.61 -5.34 -9.67
C THR A 50 14.06 -5.31 -9.18
N VAL A 51 14.43 -6.19 -8.23
CA VAL A 51 15.81 -6.30 -7.72
C VAL A 51 16.80 -6.65 -8.84
N THR A 52 16.42 -7.52 -9.78
CA THR A 52 17.26 -7.87 -10.93
C THR A 52 17.51 -6.65 -11.83
N CYS A 53 16.47 -5.86 -12.14
CA CYS A 53 16.63 -4.60 -12.87
C CYS A 53 17.51 -3.60 -12.12
N LEU A 54 17.33 -3.47 -10.80
CA LEU A 54 18.11 -2.56 -9.97
C LEU A 54 19.57 -2.97 -9.82
N ALA A 55 19.90 -4.25 -9.93
CA ALA A 55 21.29 -4.73 -9.88
C ALA A 55 22.15 -4.15 -11.02
N CYS A 56 21.54 -3.72 -12.13
CA CYS A 56 22.22 -3.06 -13.25
C CYS A 56 22.46 -1.55 -13.02
N CYS A 57 21.75 -0.93 -12.07
CA CYS A 57 21.79 0.53 -11.84
C CYS A 57 23.15 1.09 -11.38
N PRO A 58 23.98 0.40 -10.56
CA PRO A 58 25.29 0.92 -10.16
C PRO A 58 26.22 1.26 -11.33
N ILE A 59 26.15 0.48 -12.41
CA ILE A 59 26.91 0.75 -13.64
C ILE A 59 26.37 1.99 -14.33
N GLY A 60 25.04 2.18 -14.30
CA GLY A 60 24.40 3.42 -14.72
C GLY A 60 24.90 4.63 -13.94
N PHE A 61 24.96 4.58 -12.61
CA PHE A 61 25.47 5.71 -11.81
C PHE A 61 26.90 6.10 -12.21
N TYR A 62 27.74 5.10 -12.50
CA TYR A 62 29.08 5.36 -13.01
C TYR A 62 29.06 5.99 -14.41
N HIS A 63 28.17 5.55 -15.29
CA HIS A 63 27.98 6.11 -16.64
C HIS A 63 27.51 7.57 -16.59
N TRP A 64 26.53 7.88 -15.73
CA TRP A 64 25.94 9.21 -15.59
C TRP A 64 26.72 10.14 -14.64
N ALA A 65 27.89 9.73 -14.15
CA ALA A 65 28.66 10.52 -13.20
C ALA A 65 29.01 11.94 -13.70
N ASN A 66 29.04 12.15 -15.02
CA ASN A 66 29.31 13.44 -15.64
C ASN A 66 28.05 14.30 -15.87
N ASP A 67 26.85 13.73 -15.70
CA ASP A 67 25.57 14.42 -15.84
C ASP A 67 24.80 14.36 -14.51
N THR A 68 24.94 15.43 -13.72
CA THR A 68 24.32 15.53 -12.39
C THR A 68 22.81 15.36 -12.43
N THR A 69 22.14 15.80 -13.50
CA THR A 69 20.67 15.73 -13.59
C THR A 69 20.22 14.29 -13.75
N GLN A 70 20.82 13.55 -14.69
CA GLN A 70 20.49 12.15 -14.93
C GLN A 70 20.88 11.27 -13.74
N LEU A 71 22.02 11.56 -13.12
CA LEU A 71 22.46 10.87 -11.91
C LEU A 71 21.44 11.02 -10.77
N VAL A 72 20.96 12.23 -10.49
CA VAL A 72 19.97 12.49 -9.43
C VAL A 72 18.64 11.80 -9.73
N LEU A 73 18.17 11.86 -10.98
CA LEU A 73 16.94 11.18 -11.40
C LEU A 73 17.06 9.66 -11.20
N GLN A 74 18.16 9.06 -11.64
CA GLN A 74 18.35 7.61 -11.51
C GLN A 74 18.53 7.18 -10.04
N MET A 75 19.24 7.95 -9.22
CA MET A 75 19.38 7.70 -7.77
C MET A 75 18.03 7.77 -7.05
N THR A 76 17.19 8.73 -7.43
CA THR A 76 15.83 8.89 -6.90
C THR A 76 14.97 7.70 -7.29
N ALA A 77 14.99 7.30 -8.57
CA ALA A 77 14.28 6.12 -9.06
C ALA A 77 14.73 4.85 -8.33
N PHE A 78 16.04 4.61 -8.24
CA PHE A 78 16.62 3.47 -7.55
C PHE A 78 16.17 3.36 -6.10
N THR A 79 16.23 4.48 -5.35
CA THR A 79 15.80 4.53 -3.95
C THR A 79 14.29 4.25 -3.82
N ASN A 80 13.47 4.81 -4.70
CA ASN A 80 12.03 4.57 -4.71
C ASN A 80 11.69 3.10 -5.01
N PHE A 81 12.31 2.49 -6.02
CA PHE A 81 12.08 1.08 -6.34
C PHE A 81 12.53 0.14 -5.22
N LEU A 82 13.65 0.44 -4.55
CA LEU A 82 14.07 -0.30 -3.35
C LEU A 82 13.05 -0.18 -2.21
N LEU A 83 12.52 1.02 -1.97
CA LEU A 83 11.46 1.24 -0.99
C LEU A 83 10.19 0.45 -1.34
N GLY A 84 9.83 0.39 -2.63
CA GLY A 84 8.73 -0.44 -3.12
C GLY A 84 8.94 -1.93 -2.82
N CYS A 85 10.15 -2.45 -3.09
CA CYS A 85 10.51 -3.83 -2.74
C CYS A 85 10.39 -4.09 -1.23
N TYR A 86 10.93 -3.18 -0.41
CA TYR A 86 10.85 -3.26 1.03
C TYR A 86 9.40 -3.30 1.54
N LYS A 87 8.54 -2.41 1.03
CA LYS A 87 7.10 -2.37 1.35
C LYS A 87 6.41 -3.69 1.03
N THR A 88 6.62 -4.24 -0.16
CA THR A 88 6.02 -5.52 -0.58
C THR A 88 6.51 -6.69 0.25
N VAL A 89 7.82 -6.79 0.50
CA VAL A 89 8.39 -7.83 1.36
C VAL A 89 7.83 -7.74 2.79
N THR A 90 7.69 -6.54 3.33
CA THR A 90 7.12 -6.32 4.67
C THR A 90 5.70 -6.86 4.76
N ILE A 91 4.85 -6.55 3.78
CA ILE A 91 3.45 -7.01 3.79
C ILE A 91 3.35 -8.53 3.62
N VAL A 92 4.15 -9.12 2.74
CA VAL A 92 4.14 -10.56 2.53
C VAL A 92 4.62 -11.28 3.81
N ARG A 93 5.73 -10.84 4.41
CA ARG A 93 6.30 -11.45 5.62
C ARG A 93 5.40 -11.34 6.83
N HIS A 94 4.77 -10.19 7.03
CA HIS A 94 3.88 -9.94 8.15
C HIS A 94 2.41 -10.16 7.80
N SER A 95 2.11 -10.93 6.75
CA SER A 95 0.74 -11.12 6.28
C SER A 95 -0.19 -11.75 7.33
N ASP A 96 0.33 -12.70 8.12
CA ASP A 96 -0.42 -13.32 9.23
C ASP A 96 -0.63 -12.36 10.42
N ASP A 97 0.37 -11.54 10.75
CA ASP A 97 0.25 -10.50 11.78
C ASP A 97 -0.76 -9.44 11.36
N ILE A 98 -0.67 -8.97 10.11
CA ILE A 98 -1.60 -8.02 9.49
C ILE A 98 -3.01 -8.59 9.51
N ARG A 99 -3.17 -9.89 9.22
CA ARG A 99 -4.47 -10.54 9.29
C ARG A 99 -5.03 -10.51 10.71
N THR A 100 -4.23 -10.91 11.68
CA THR A 100 -4.62 -10.92 13.09
C THR A 100 -5.03 -9.52 13.55
N LEU A 101 -4.28 -8.51 13.12
CA LEU A 101 -4.57 -7.10 13.38
C LEU A 101 -5.90 -6.66 12.73
N LEU A 102 -6.18 -7.07 11.50
CA LEU A 102 -7.46 -6.81 10.83
C LEU A 102 -8.63 -7.54 11.50
N ASP A 103 -8.41 -8.72 12.08
CA ASP A 103 -9.42 -9.48 12.82
C ASP A 103 -9.70 -8.84 14.20
N VAL A 104 -8.69 -8.33 14.90
CA VAL A 104 -8.86 -7.57 16.17
C VAL A 104 -9.63 -6.27 15.94
N THR A 105 -9.39 -5.63 14.80
CA THR A 105 -10.00 -4.34 14.46
C THR A 105 -11.42 -4.45 13.89
N ARG A 106 -12.02 -5.65 13.93
CA ARG A 106 -13.36 -5.93 13.40
C ARG A 106 -14.45 -5.10 14.11
N ILE A 107 -15.41 -4.59 13.34
CA ILE A 107 -16.50 -3.72 13.83
C ILE A 107 -17.28 -4.42 14.96
N ASP A 108 -17.56 -5.71 14.83
CA ASP A 108 -18.25 -6.55 15.84
C ASP A 108 -17.57 -6.56 17.21
N PHE A 109 -16.27 -6.31 17.24
CA PHE A 109 -15.49 -6.34 18.47
C PHE A 109 -15.52 -5.00 19.21
N VAL A 110 -15.69 -3.90 18.46
CA VAL A 110 -15.55 -2.53 18.93
C VAL A 110 -16.92 -1.87 19.14
N SER A 111 -17.95 -2.21 18.35
CA SER A 111 -19.27 -1.57 18.47
C SER A 111 -20.14 -2.24 19.52
N THR A 112 -20.32 -1.60 20.68
CA THR A 112 -21.30 -2.01 21.70
C THR A 112 -22.64 -1.26 21.61
N ASP A 113 -22.70 -0.17 20.84
CA ASP A 113 -23.94 0.60 20.62
C ASP A 113 -24.17 0.99 19.14
N ARG A 114 -25.43 1.22 18.76
CA ARG A 114 -25.89 1.55 17.40
C ARG A 114 -25.27 2.84 16.86
N GLN A 115 -24.95 3.80 17.72
CA GLN A 115 -24.28 5.05 17.33
C GLN A 115 -22.84 4.81 16.88
N SER A 116 -22.10 3.96 17.61
CA SER A 116 -20.74 3.56 17.26
C SER A 116 -20.66 2.81 15.93
N PHE A 117 -21.67 1.99 15.62
CA PHE A 117 -21.79 1.28 14.35
C PHE A 117 -21.98 2.23 13.16
N ARG A 118 -22.76 3.31 13.34
CA ARG A 118 -22.98 4.33 12.30
C ARG A 118 -21.69 5.09 11.97
N ALA A 119 -20.95 5.52 13.00
CA ALA A 119 -19.68 6.22 12.83
C ALA A 119 -18.63 5.37 12.12
N LEU A 120 -18.52 4.07 12.47
CA LEU A 120 -17.63 3.13 11.79
C LEU A 120 -17.99 2.92 10.31
N ARG A 121 -19.29 2.89 10.00
CA ARG A 121 -19.76 2.74 8.62
C ARG A 121 -19.48 3.97 7.76
N GLU A 122 -19.66 5.17 8.30
CA GLU A 122 -19.30 6.42 7.63
C GLU A 122 -17.79 6.50 7.40
N CYS A 123 -16.99 6.16 8.41
CA CYS A 123 -15.53 6.08 8.31
C CYS A 123 -15.07 5.12 7.20
N ARG A 124 -15.70 3.94 7.12
CA ARG A 124 -15.45 2.95 6.06
C ARG A 124 -15.81 3.48 4.67
N ALA A 125 -16.91 4.21 4.53
CA ALA A 125 -17.30 4.79 3.24
C ALA A 125 -16.28 5.84 2.77
N VAL A 126 -15.83 6.70 3.69
CA VAL A 126 -14.80 7.72 3.42
C VAL A 126 -13.46 7.06 3.05
N SER A 127 -12.99 6.09 3.84
CA SER A 127 -11.71 5.41 3.57
C SER A 127 -11.74 4.61 2.26
N SER A 128 -12.87 3.96 1.96
CA SER A 128 -13.05 3.25 0.69
C SER A 128 -12.99 4.21 -0.51
N THR A 129 -13.65 5.37 -0.39
CA THR A 129 -13.62 6.39 -1.45
C THR A 129 -12.20 6.93 -1.64
N PHE A 130 -11.51 7.23 -0.54
CA PHE A 130 -10.13 7.70 -0.57
C PHE A 130 -9.18 6.70 -1.25
N ILE A 131 -9.25 5.42 -0.90
CA ILE A 131 -8.38 4.38 -1.45
C ILE A 131 -8.61 4.19 -2.96
N VAL A 132 -9.86 4.25 -3.42
CA VAL A 132 -10.17 4.18 -4.87
C VAL A 132 -9.56 5.37 -5.61
N TRP A 133 -9.75 6.58 -5.10
CA TRP A 133 -9.15 7.78 -5.68
C TRP A 133 -7.62 7.74 -5.66
N PHE A 134 -7.04 7.28 -4.55
CA PHE A 134 -5.60 7.11 -4.40
C PHE A 134 -5.04 6.12 -5.42
N ALA A 135 -5.67 4.95 -5.59
CA ALA A 135 -5.25 3.96 -6.57
C ALA A 135 -5.39 4.51 -8.01
N ALA A 136 -6.53 5.12 -8.33
CA ALA A 136 -6.76 5.73 -9.64
C ALA A 136 -5.72 6.82 -9.94
N PHE A 137 -5.43 7.69 -8.97
CA PHE A 137 -4.40 8.72 -9.10
C PHE A 137 -3.01 8.13 -9.35
N ASN A 138 -2.61 7.09 -8.61
CA ASN A 138 -1.33 6.42 -8.83
C ASN A 138 -1.20 5.82 -10.24
N TYR A 139 -2.27 5.17 -10.75
CA TYR A 139 -2.26 4.66 -12.11
C TYR A 139 -2.23 5.79 -13.16
N CYS A 140 -2.97 6.88 -12.95
CA CYS A 140 -2.92 8.04 -13.83
C CYS A 140 -1.52 8.67 -13.87
N VAL A 141 -0.85 8.80 -12.71
CA VAL A 141 0.53 9.29 -12.64
C VAL A 141 1.47 8.36 -13.38
N LEU A 142 1.37 7.05 -13.18
CA LEU A 142 2.18 6.07 -13.91
C LEU A 142 1.97 6.18 -15.42
N LEU A 143 0.70 6.23 -15.88
CA LEU A 143 0.37 6.39 -17.29
C LEU A 143 0.95 7.68 -17.86
N ALA A 144 0.74 8.82 -17.19
CA ALA A 144 1.28 10.10 -17.62
C ALA A 144 2.82 10.06 -17.71
N TRP A 145 3.48 9.47 -16.70
CA TRP A 145 4.93 9.32 -16.65
C TRP A 145 5.46 8.45 -17.79
N THR A 146 4.74 7.37 -18.12
CA THR A 146 5.13 6.45 -19.21
C THR A 146 4.90 7.03 -20.61
N LEU A 147 3.88 7.87 -20.77
CA LEU A 147 3.57 8.54 -22.03
C LEU A 147 4.42 9.79 -22.27
N LEU A 148 4.98 10.39 -21.21
CA LEU A 148 5.76 11.61 -21.30
C LEU A 148 6.89 11.54 -22.35
N PRO A 149 7.72 10.49 -22.41
CA PRO A 149 8.76 10.37 -23.43
C PRO A 149 8.24 10.30 -24.87
N MET A 150 6.98 9.91 -25.08
CA MET A 150 6.37 9.85 -26.42
C MET A 150 5.89 11.23 -26.90
N VAL A 151 5.54 12.12 -25.97
CA VAL A 151 4.95 13.44 -26.26
C VAL A 151 5.99 14.55 -26.29
N VAL A 152 7.11 14.39 -25.57
CA VAL A 152 8.19 15.38 -25.56
C VAL A 152 8.85 15.46 -26.95
N ASN A 153 8.93 16.67 -27.50
CA ASN A 153 9.48 16.94 -28.83
C ASN A 153 10.96 16.55 -28.96
N ASP A 154 11.72 16.67 -27.88
CA ASP A 154 13.12 16.26 -27.83
C ASP A 154 13.23 14.82 -27.36
N LYS A 155 13.13 13.90 -28.32
CA LYS A 155 13.07 12.45 -28.06
C LYS A 155 14.42 11.87 -27.62
N HIS A 156 15.51 12.64 -27.69
CA HIS A 156 16.85 12.12 -27.47
C HIS A 156 17.57 12.85 -26.33
N VAL A 157 18.20 12.07 -25.45
CA VAL A 157 19.12 12.55 -24.43
C VAL A 157 20.54 12.43 -24.96
N TRP A 158 21.26 13.56 -24.96
CA TRP A 158 22.66 13.61 -25.35
C TRP A 158 23.55 13.46 -24.13
N VAL A 159 24.42 12.45 -24.17
CA VAL A 159 25.27 12.06 -23.05
C VAL A 159 26.71 12.17 -23.48
N LYS A 160 27.49 12.92 -22.71
CA LYS A 160 28.93 13.02 -22.92
C LYS A 160 29.62 11.82 -22.27
N ASN A 161 30.12 10.92 -23.10
CA ASN A 161 30.91 9.77 -22.68
C ASN A 161 32.26 10.23 -22.10
N ARG A 162 32.91 9.35 -21.33
CA ARG A 162 34.22 9.64 -20.70
C ARG A 162 35.38 9.77 -21.68
N ASP A 163 35.25 9.17 -22.86
CA ASP A 163 36.18 9.35 -23.98
C ASP A 163 36.01 10.70 -24.70
N GLY A 164 35.06 11.52 -24.24
CA GLY A 164 34.74 12.83 -24.83
C GLY A 164 33.79 12.77 -26.02
N THR A 165 33.36 11.57 -26.43
CA THR A 165 32.35 11.40 -27.49
C THR A 165 30.95 11.67 -26.95
N PHE A 166 29.98 11.87 -27.86
CA PHE A 166 28.58 12.04 -27.51
C PHE A 166 27.77 10.83 -27.97
N SER A 167 27.00 10.24 -27.06
CA SER A 167 26.00 9.22 -27.37
C SER A 167 24.60 9.81 -27.24
N SER A 168 23.71 9.41 -28.16
CA SER A 168 22.31 9.85 -28.20
C SER A 168 21.41 8.67 -27.88
N TYR A 169 20.54 8.81 -26.88
CA TYR A 169 19.60 7.77 -26.44
C TYR A 169 18.17 8.28 -26.52
N GLN A 170 17.25 7.46 -26.99
CA GLN A 170 15.84 7.80 -26.92
C GLN A 170 15.35 7.83 -25.47
N LEU A 171 14.60 8.86 -25.10
CA LEU A 171 14.10 9.02 -23.74
C LEU A 171 13.15 7.88 -23.38
N ASN A 172 13.29 7.36 -22.16
CA ASN A 172 12.40 6.38 -21.57
C ASN A 172 11.92 6.83 -20.19
N PRO A 173 10.84 6.25 -19.64
CA PRO A 173 10.16 6.79 -18.46
C PRO A 173 11.08 6.94 -17.24
N PHE A 174 11.94 5.96 -17.00
CA PHE A 174 12.92 5.96 -15.90
C PHE A 174 14.35 6.14 -16.39
N ASN A 175 14.56 6.16 -17.71
CA ASN A 175 15.86 6.29 -18.37
C ASN A 175 16.91 5.36 -17.74
N MET A 176 16.54 4.10 -17.55
CA MET A 176 17.44 3.14 -16.91
C MET A 176 18.61 2.82 -17.83
N PHE A 177 19.79 2.70 -17.24
CA PHE A 177 20.97 2.26 -17.96
C PHE A 177 20.92 0.76 -18.21
N PHE A 178 20.88 0.36 -19.47
CA PHE A 178 21.03 -1.02 -19.91
C PHE A 178 22.44 -1.23 -20.46
N LEU A 179 23.05 -2.39 -20.21
CA LEU A 179 24.41 -2.75 -20.65
C LEU A 179 24.48 -3.03 -22.16
N VAL A 180 24.04 -2.08 -22.98
CA VAL A 180 23.97 -2.18 -24.43
C VAL A 180 24.48 -0.88 -25.07
N SER A 181 24.91 -0.94 -26.32
CA SER A 181 25.29 0.27 -27.06
C SER A 181 24.06 1.16 -27.33
N SER A 182 24.29 2.47 -27.51
CA SER A 182 23.25 3.43 -27.89
C SER A 182 22.48 3.01 -29.14
N ASP A 183 23.17 2.45 -30.14
CA ASP A 183 22.54 1.99 -31.37
C ASP A 183 21.59 0.81 -31.14
N THR A 184 22.02 -0.14 -30.29
CA THR A 184 21.19 -1.30 -29.92
C THR A 184 19.99 -0.86 -29.10
N TYR A 185 20.20 0.08 -28.16
CA TYR A 185 19.15 0.65 -27.33
C TYR A 185 18.07 1.33 -28.19
N ASN A 186 18.48 2.21 -29.11
CA ASN A 186 17.56 2.95 -29.96
C ASN A 186 16.83 2.02 -30.95
N ARG A 187 17.49 0.96 -31.45
CA ARG A 187 16.85 -0.03 -32.32
C ARG A 187 15.76 -0.83 -31.62
N TRP A 188 15.96 -1.16 -30.34
CA TRP A 188 15.03 -1.94 -29.52
C TRP A 188 14.29 -1.10 -28.48
N HIS A 189 14.14 0.20 -28.74
CA HIS A 189 13.62 1.17 -27.76
C HIS A 189 12.29 0.75 -27.14
N ILE A 190 11.34 0.27 -27.96
CA ILE A 190 10.02 -0.20 -27.49
C ILE A 190 10.16 -1.35 -26.48
N ALA A 191 11.12 -2.26 -26.68
CA ALA A 191 11.32 -3.38 -25.75
C ALA A 191 11.82 -2.86 -24.38
N PHE A 192 12.79 -1.95 -24.37
CA PHE A 192 13.27 -1.32 -23.14
C PHE A 192 12.18 -0.48 -22.46
N HIS A 193 11.37 0.23 -23.25
CA HIS A 193 10.22 0.99 -22.76
C HIS A 193 9.21 0.09 -22.05
N VAL A 194 8.89 -1.08 -22.61
CA VAL A 194 7.98 -2.06 -22.00
C VAL A 194 8.57 -2.63 -20.71
N VAL A 195 9.88 -2.92 -20.66
CA VAL A 195 10.54 -3.38 -19.44
C VAL A 195 10.46 -2.32 -18.33
N GLU A 196 10.74 -1.07 -18.66
CA GLU A 196 10.61 0.05 -17.72
C GLU A 196 9.16 0.29 -17.27
N LEU A 197 8.19 0.14 -18.16
CA LEU A 197 6.76 0.19 -17.81
C LEU A 197 6.38 -0.92 -16.83
N LEU A 198 6.84 -2.16 -17.05
CA LEU A 198 6.60 -3.28 -16.14
C LEU A 198 7.23 -3.03 -14.77
N LEU A 199 8.41 -2.41 -14.72
CA LEU A 199 9.06 -2.00 -13.48
C LEU A 199 8.23 -0.94 -12.74
N GLY A 200 7.78 0.09 -13.45
CA GLY A 200 6.88 1.12 -12.92
C GLY A 200 5.56 0.54 -12.40
N LEU A 201 5.00 -0.46 -13.08
CA LEU A 201 3.80 -1.17 -12.64
C LEU A 201 4.04 -1.94 -11.35
N CYS A 202 5.16 -2.67 -11.24
CA CYS A 202 5.53 -3.39 -10.00
C CYS A 202 5.65 -2.42 -8.81
N PHE A 203 6.24 -1.24 -9.05
CA PHE A 203 6.35 -0.19 -8.05
C PHE A 203 5.00 0.40 -7.64
N ALA A 204 4.16 0.76 -8.61
CA ALA A 204 2.82 1.31 -8.34
C ALA A 204 1.96 0.32 -7.54
N LEU A 205 2.00 -0.97 -7.88
CA LEU A 205 1.31 -2.02 -7.12
C LEU A 205 1.84 -2.12 -5.68
N SER A 206 3.15 -2.07 -5.50
CA SER A 206 3.79 -2.10 -4.18
C SER A 206 3.37 -0.91 -3.30
N LEU A 207 3.31 0.30 -3.88
CA LEU A 207 2.84 1.51 -3.22
C LEU A 207 1.36 1.40 -2.85
N ILE A 208 0.49 1.07 -3.81
CA ILE A 208 -0.95 0.97 -3.60
C ILE A 208 -1.25 -0.04 -2.50
N LEU A 209 -0.62 -1.21 -2.55
CA LEU A 209 -0.82 -2.27 -1.56
C LEU A 209 -0.48 -1.79 -0.14
N PHE A 210 0.71 -1.20 0.03
CA PHE A 210 1.19 -0.80 1.35
C PHE A 210 0.51 0.43 1.90
N ASP A 211 0.35 1.46 1.10
CA ASP A 211 -0.25 2.70 1.56
C ASP A 211 -1.74 2.49 1.84
N THR A 212 -2.42 1.64 1.07
CA THR A 212 -3.79 1.21 1.39
C THR A 212 -3.85 0.54 2.76
N PHE A 213 -2.97 -0.43 3.03
CA PHE A 213 -2.90 -1.08 4.33
C PHE A 213 -2.69 -0.07 5.47
N MET A 214 -1.73 0.84 5.32
CA MET A 214 -1.45 1.88 6.33
C MET A 214 -2.66 2.79 6.56
N VAL A 215 -3.34 3.23 5.50
CA VAL A 215 -4.53 4.08 5.60
C VAL A 215 -5.66 3.36 6.34
N ILE A 216 -5.91 2.09 6.01
CA ILE A 216 -6.92 1.27 6.71
C ILE A 216 -6.59 1.19 8.21
N MET A 217 -5.33 0.95 8.55
CA MET A 217 -4.89 0.88 9.94
C MET A 217 -5.07 2.21 10.67
N CYS A 218 -4.68 3.33 10.05
CA CYS A 218 -4.87 4.66 10.63
C CYS A 218 -6.35 4.94 10.91
N PHE A 219 -7.25 4.64 9.96
CA PHE A 219 -8.69 4.82 10.14
C PHE A 219 -9.23 3.92 11.24
N SER A 220 -8.77 2.67 11.31
CA SER A 220 -9.17 1.73 12.34
C SER A 220 -8.77 2.19 13.74
N VAL A 221 -7.50 2.54 13.94
CA VAL A 221 -6.99 3.05 15.23
C VAL A 221 -7.70 4.34 15.63
N THR A 222 -7.88 5.27 14.70
CA THR A 222 -8.61 6.53 14.95
C THR A 222 -10.03 6.26 15.40
N SER A 223 -10.72 5.32 14.74
CA SER A 223 -12.09 4.96 15.10
C SER A 223 -12.16 4.32 16.49
N GLN A 224 -11.22 3.43 16.82
CA GLN A 224 -11.14 2.81 18.14
C GLN A 224 -10.86 3.85 19.24
N LEU A 225 -9.92 4.78 19.01
CA LEU A 225 -9.61 5.85 19.96
C LEU A 225 -10.81 6.77 20.18
N LYS A 226 -11.55 7.12 19.12
CA LYS A 226 -12.77 7.92 19.24
C LYS A 226 -13.83 7.21 20.09
N LEU A 227 -14.01 5.91 19.86
CA LEU A 227 -14.99 5.11 20.60
C LEU A 227 -14.63 4.97 22.09
N ILE A 228 -13.33 4.86 22.39
CA ILE A 228 -12.81 4.93 23.77
C ILE A 228 -13.09 6.30 24.37
N ALA A 229 -12.79 7.39 23.67
CA ALA A 229 -13.02 8.75 24.14
C ALA A 229 -14.52 9.02 24.44
N ASP A 230 -15.40 8.65 23.51
CA ASP A 230 -16.86 8.76 23.68
C ASP A 230 -17.33 7.94 24.91
N SER A 231 -16.74 6.77 25.15
CA SER A 231 -17.04 5.95 26.33
C SER A 231 -16.60 6.62 27.64
N TYR A 232 -15.45 7.29 27.65
CA TYR A 232 -14.96 8.05 28.80
C TYR A 232 -15.79 9.31 29.08
N GLU A 233 -16.21 10.04 28.05
CA GLU A 233 -17.08 11.21 28.18
C GLU A 233 -18.44 10.83 28.80
N ASN A 234 -19.01 9.72 28.34
CA ASN A 234 -20.26 9.19 28.88
C ASN A 234 -20.13 8.70 30.34
N LEU A 235 -18.96 8.19 30.76
CA LEU A 235 -18.68 7.86 32.16
C LEU A 235 -18.64 9.12 33.04
N GLY A 236 -17.99 10.18 32.57
CA GLY A 236 -17.88 11.45 33.30
C GLY A 236 -19.23 12.16 33.50
N HIS A 237 -20.11 12.12 32.49
CA HIS A 237 -21.45 12.71 32.61
C HIS A 237 -22.42 11.88 33.46
N ALA A 238 -22.25 10.56 33.53
CA ALA A 238 -23.06 9.69 34.38
C ALA A 238 -22.83 9.92 35.89
N GLU A 239 -21.65 10.44 36.28
CA GLU A 239 -21.35 10.80 37.67
C GLU A 239 -21.90 12.17 38.08
N ILE A 240 -22.03 13.11 37.14
CA ILE A 240 -22.41 14.51 37.44
C ILE A 240 -23.94 14.70 37.51
N TYR A 241 -24.73 13.87 36.82
CA TYR A 241 -26.16 14.16 36.62
C TYR A 241 -27.16 13.50 37.59
N ASP A 242 -26.78 12.59 38.51
CA ASP A 242 -27.86 11.86 39.20
C ASP A 242 -27.56 11.26 40.57
N HIS A 243 -28.20 11.85 41.58
CA HIS A 243 -28.27 11.40 42.97
C HIS A 243 -29.24 10.20 43.20
N GLY A 244 -29.88 9.64 42.16
CA GLY A 244 -30.86 8.55 42.31
C GLY A 244 -30.86 7.45 41.23
N SER A 245 -30.67 7.77 39.94
CA SER A 245 -30.79 6.77 38.85
C SER A 245 -29.47 6.45 38.09
N GLY A 246 -28.41 7.25 38.27
CA GLY A 246 -27.11 7.13 37.58
C GLY A 246 -26.28 5.88 37.90
N LYS A 247 -26.51 5.23 39.05
CA LYS A 247 -25.79 4.01 39.46
C LYS A 247 -25.97 2.82 38.51
N LYS A 248 -27.05 2.77 37.72
CA LYS A 248 -27.27 1.71 36.72
C LYS A 248 -26.50 1.95 35.43
N ASN A 249 -26.42 3.21 34.97
CA ASN A 249 -25.73 3.58 33.73
C ASN A 249 -24.20 3.56 33.88
N ALA A 250 -23.65 4.05 35.00
CA ALA A 250 -22.21 3.96 35.28
C ALA A 250 -21.74 2.49 35.41
N LYS A 251 -22.57 1.61 36.00
CA LYS A 251 -22.30 0.17 36.07
C LYS A 251 -22.35 -0.49 34.69
N ALA A 252 -23.30 -0.09 33.84
CA ALA A 252 -23.40 -0.61 32.48
C ALA A 252 -22.18 -0.21 31.63
N CYS A 253 -21.78 1.06 31.68
CA CYS A 253 -20.61 1.55 30.94
C CYS A 253 -19.28 0.98 31.45
N SER A 254 -19.11 0.84 32.77
CA SER A 254 -17.95 0.14 33.36
C SER A 254 -17.89 -1.34 32.95
N LYS A 255 -19.06 -1.99 32.85
CA LYS A 255 -19.17 -3.38 32.39
C LYS A 255 -18.86 -3.50 30.90
N ASP A 256 -19.20 -2.48 30.11
CA ASP A 256 -18.92 -2.40 28.69
C ASP A 256 -17.41 -2.24 28.43
N LEU A 257 -16.76 -1.30 29.12
CA LEU A 257 -15.31 -1.10 29.10
C LEU A 257 -14.55 -2.37 29.53
N LYS A 258 -14.98 -3.01 30.62
CA LYS A 258 -14.42 -4.31 31.05
C LYS A 258 -14.63 -5.39 29.99
N SER A 259 -15.74 -5.38 29.25
CA SER A 259 -15.98 -6.34 28.18
C SER A 259 -15.02 -6.12 27.01
N ILE A 260 -14.77 -4.87 26.62
CA ILE A 260 -13.85 -4.48 25.53
C ILE A 260 -12.42 -4.89 25.88
N ILE A 261 -11.96 -4.59 27.11
CA ILE A 261 -10.60 -4.95 27.59
C ILE A 261 -10.42 -6.47 27.62
N LYS A 262 -11.39 -7.20 28.18
CA LYS A 262 -11.31 -8.66 28.32
C LYS A 262 -11.38 -9.36 26.97
N LYS A 263 -12.11 -8.78 26.02
CA LYS A 263 -12.15 -9.20 24.61
C LYS A 263 -10.77 -9.01 23.96
N HIS A 264 -10.13 -7.85 24.10
CA HIS A 264 -8.78 -7.61 23.56
C HIS A 264 -7.72 -8.55 24.16
N GLN A 265 -7.77 -8.83 25.46
CA GLN A 265 -6.85 -9.77 26.11
C GLN A 265 -6.99 -11.22 25.63
N LYS A 266 -8.17 -11.64 25.21
CA LYS A 266 -8.43 -13.01 24.71
C LYS A 266 -7.90 -13.25 23.29
N VAL A 267 -7.67 -12.20 22.52
CA VAL A 267 -7.17 -12.32 21.14
C VAL A 267 -5.64 -12.17 21.08
N MET A 268 -5.04 -11.56 22.10
CA MET A 268 -3.58 -11.38 22.21
C MET A 268 -2.84 -12.52 22.95
N GLY A 269 -3.56 -13.50 23.51
CA GLY A 269 -2.99 -14.68 24.18
C GLY A 269 -3.38 -15.96 23.47
#